data_AF-A0A832Z887-F1
#
_entry.id   AF-A0A832Z887-F1
#
_cell.length_a   1.000
_cell.length_b   1.000
_cell.length_c   1.000
_cell.angle_alpha   90.00
_cell.angle_beta   90.00
_cell.angle_gamma   90.00
#
_symmetry.space_group_name_H-M   'P 1'
#
loop_
_entity.id
_entity.type
_entity.pdbx_description
1 polymer ?
#
loop_
_entity_poly.entity_id
_entity_poly.type
_entity_poly.pdbx_seq_one_letter_code
_entity_poly.pdbx_strand_id
1 'polypeptide(L)'
;MVQGICVRCKGRLWCGLGKCKVLEQRKRLLSSVPKTKEVSAPTPPAVFVGWKGYPKVEIAPMGALKQPETAEDPKKWLEMTIEEILDIRTSMVRPVFSLKARAAADPCGQLAVVHELTMSKEPVEIEAKLERIPKPEVKFGHVLAPMGPKA
;
A
#
# COMPACT_ATOMS: atom_id res chain seq x y z
N MET A 1 -5.51 -27.07 -9.76
CA MET A 1 -5.54 -25.99 -8.74
C MET A 1 -6.98 -25.55 -8.54
N VAL A 2 -7.52 -25.72 -7.33
CA VAL A 2 -8.95 -25.47 -7.04
C VAL A 2 -9.23 -23.97 -7.03
N GLN A 3 -9.55 -23.41 -8.18
CA GLN A 3 -10.08 -22.04 -8.29
C GLN A 3 -11.39 -21.97 -7.47
N GLY A 4 -11.48 -21.01 -6.56
CA GLY A 4 -12.71 -20.73 -5.80
C GLY A 4 -12.82 -21.38 -4.40
N ILE A 5 -11.85 -22.19 -3.94
CA ILE A 5 -11.96 -22.80 -2.60
C ILE A 5 -12.04 -21.75 -1.48
N CYS A 6 -11.37 -20.60 -1.61
CA CYS A 6 -11.43 -19.52 -0.62
C CYS A 6 -12.85 -18.98 -0.40
N VAL A 7 -13.66 -18.90 -1.47
CA VAL A 7 -15.04 -18.40 -1.42
C VAL A 7 -15.95 -19.36 -0.63
N ARG A 8 -15.70 -20.66 -0.74
CA ARG A 8 -16.41 -21.70 0.02
C ARG A 8 -15.87 -21.83 1.44
N CYS A 9 -14.55 -21.79 1.59
CA CYS A 9 -13.83 -21.93 2.84
C CYS A 9 -14.15 -20.80 3.83
N LYS A 10 -14.24 -19.54 3.36
CA LYS A 10 -14.53 -18.35 4.20
C LYS A 10 -13.72 -18.29 5.50
N GLY A 11 -12.48 -18.78 5.48
CA GLY A 11 -11.59 -18.79 6.65
C GLY A 11 -11.67 -20.04 7.54
N ARG A 12 -12.45 -21.07 7.18
CA ARG A 12 -12.55 -22.36 7.89
C ARG A 12 -11.37 -23.32 7.66
N LEU A 13 -10.33 -22.85 6.97
CA LEU A 13 -9.10 -23.59 6.68
C LEU A 13 -9.28 -24.91 5.90
N TRP A 14 -10.35 -25.03 5.10
CA TRP A 14 -10.57 -26.16 4.18
C TRP A 14 -9.50 -26.30 3.09
N CYS A 15 -8.63 -25.30 2.95
CA CYS A 15 -7.46 -25.34 2.10
C CYS A 15 -6.24 -26.03 2.73
N GLY A 16 -6.33 -26.48 3.99
CA GLY A 16 -5.24 -27.16 4.71
C GLY A 16 -4.12 -26.24 5.22
N LEU A 17 -4.27 -24.93 5.09
CA LEU A 17 -3.32 -23.96 5.66
C LEU A 17 -3.54 -23.81 7.17
N GLY A 18 -2.47 -23.60 7.94
CA GLY A 18 -2.57 -23.37 9.38
C GLY A 18 -3.29 -22.07 9.78
N LYS A 19 -3.31 -21.07 8.88
CA LYS A 19 -4.02 -19.79 9.06
C LYS A 19 -4.55 -19.24 7.74
N CYS A 20 -5.62 -18.44 7.80
CA CYS A 20 -6.20 -17.81 6.62
C CYS A 20 -5.52 -16.47 6.32
N LYS A 21 -4.66 -16.44 5.29
CA LYS A 21 -3.93 -15.23 4.87
C LYS A 21 -4.84 -14.02 4.63
N VAL A 22 -6.05 -14.23 4.08
CA VAL A 22 -7.03 -13.16 3.82
C VAL A 22 -7.54 -12.53 5.11
N LEU A 23 -7.86 -13.34 6.12
CA LEU A 23 -8.35 -12.84 7.40
C LEU A 23 -7.23 -12.17 8.20
N GLU A 24 -6.02 -12.71 8.16
CA GLU A 24 -4.85 -12.10 8.79
C GLU A 24 -4.55 -10.72 8.19
N GLN A 25 -4.54 -10.62 6.86
CA GLN A 25 -4.38 -9.35 6.16
C GLN A 25 -5.47 -8.34 6.56
N ARG A 26 -6.73 -8.79 6.64
CA ARG A 26 -7.85 -7.95 7.09
C ARG A 26 -7.63 -7.42 8.51
N LYS A 27 -7.21 -8.29 9.43
CA LYS A 27 -6.98 -7.94 10.83
C LYS A 27 -5.89 -6.87 10.95
N ARG A 28 -4.77 -7.06 10.25
CA ARG A 28 -3.65 -6.09 10.22
C ARG A 28 -4.06 -4.76 9.61
N LEU A 29 -4.76 -4.80 8.48
CA LEU A 29 -5.29 -3.60 7.84
C LEU A 29 -6.17 -2.81 8.81
N LEU A 30 -7.13 -3.46 9.49
CA LEU A 30 -8.01 -2.82 10.46
C LEU A 30 -7.25 -2.16 11.62
N SER A 31 -6.12 -2.72 12.05
CA SER A 31 -5.29 -2.14 13.11
C SER A 31 -4.44 -0.96 12.64
N SER A 32 -4.14 -0.86 11.35
CA SER A 32 -3.21 0.16 10.81
C SER A 32 -3.89 1.31 10.08
N VAL A 33 -5.22 1.28 9.91
CA VAL A 33 -5.93 2.36 9.22
C VAL A 33 -5.95 3.64 10.06
N PRO A 34 -5.45 4.78 9.54
CA PRO A 34 -5.58 6.06 10.20
C PRO A 34 -7.05 6.44 10.38
N LYS A 35 -7.39 6.97 11.56
CA LYS A 35 -8.74 7.48 11.87
C LYS A 35 -8.87 8.99 11.62
N THR A 36 -7.84 9.59 11.03
CA THR A 36 -7.70 11.03 10.79
C THR A 36 -7.63 11.31 9.29
N LYS A 37 -7.83 12.59 8.93
CA LYS A 37 -7.55 13.08 7.57
C LYS A 37 -6.11 13.57 7.42
N GLU A 38 -5.40 13.76 8.51
CA GLU A 38 -4.01 14.18 8.52
C GLU A 38 -3.14 12.96 8.70
N VAL A 39 -2.16 12.80 7.82
CA VAL A 39 -1.20 11.71 7.82
C VAL A 39 0.19 12.31 7.77
N SER A 40 0.99 11.98 8.78
CA SER A 40 2.43 12.15 8.76
C SER A 40 3.03 10.74 8.78
N ALA A 41 3.82 10.40 7.77
CA ALA A 41 4.50 9.12 7.73
C ALA A 41 5.80 9.23 6.93
N PRO A 42 6.86 8.52 7.35
CA PRO A 42 8.03 8.33 6.50
C PRO A 42 7.63 7.53 5.26
N THR A 43 7.89 8.08 4.08
CA THR A 43 7.75 7.36 2.82
C THR A 43 9.08 6.69 2.48
N PRO A 44 9.18 5.35 2.41
CA PRO A 44 10.22 4.74 1.58
C PRO A 44 10.18 5.37 0.17
N PRO A 45 11.27 5.34 -0.60
CA PRO A 45 11.29 5.88 -1.97
C PRO A 45 10.46 5.02 -2.94
N ALA A 46 9.14 4.98 -2.71
CA ALA A 46 8.18 4.17 -3.43
C ALA A 46 6.88 4.93 -3.65
N VAL A 47 6.41 4.80 -4.88
CA VAL A 47 5.20 5.44 -5.38
C VAL A 47 4.37 4.40 -6.07
N PHE A 48 3.08 4.43 -5.77
CA PHE A 48 2.09 3.68 -6.52
C PHE A 48 1.67 4.47 -7.75
N VAL A 49 1.68 3.83 -8.92
CA VAL A 49 1.11 4.37 -10.17
C VAL A 49 0.06 3.39 -10.71
N GLY A 50 -1.18 3.86 -10.84
CA GLY A 50 -2.30 3.09 -11.34
C GLY A 50 -2.41 3.12 -12.87
N TRP A 51 -2.85 2.01 -13.47
CA TRP A 51 -3.08 1.90 -14.91
C TRP A 51 -4.53 2.21 -15.32
N LYS A 52 -5.48 2.07 -14.39
CA LYS A 52 -6.91 2.21 -14.68
C LYS A 52 -7.24 3.68 -14.96
N GLY A 53 -7.85 3.93 -16.13
CA GLY A 53 -8.28 5.28 -16.54
C GLY A 53 -7.28 6.02 -17.44
N TYR A 54 -6.22 5.35 -17.91
CA TYR A 54 -5.24 5.93 -18.84
C TYR A 54 -5.93 6.69 -20.00
N PRO A 55 -5.51 7.93 -20.33
CA PRO A 55 -4.26 8.59 -19.91
C PRO A 55 -4.33 9.32 -18.55
N LYS A 56 -5.47 9.32 -17.84
CA LYS A 56 -5.59 9.89 -16.50
C LYS A 56 -5.35 8.79 -15.46
N VAL A 57 -4.23 8.87 -14.75
CA VAL A 57 -3.76 7.83 -13.83
C VAL A 57 -3.83 8.29 -12.38
N GLU A 58 -4.11 7.35 -11.48
CA GLU A 58 -3.95 7.56 -10.02
C GLU A 58 -2.46 7.43 -9.66
N ILE A 59 -1.96 8.33 -8.82
CA ILE A 59 -0.62 8.29 -8.23
C ILE A 59 -0.76 8.42 -6.71
N ALA A 60 0.13 7.76 -5.96
CA ALA A 60 0.21 7.92 -4.52
C ALA A 60 1.61 7.63 -3.99
N PRO A 61 2.25 8.55 -3.22
CA PRO A 61 3.40 8.18 -2.41
C PRO A 61 2.98 7.17 -1.35
N MET A 62 3.90 6.29 -0.96
CA MET A 62 3.63 5.23 0.02
C MET A 62 4.17 5.65 1.38
N GLY A 63 3.29 6.15 2.27
CA GLY A 63 3.69 6.50 3.64
C GLY A 63 3.65 5.27 4.56
N ALA A 64 4.78 4.88 5.14
CA ALA A 64 4.87 3.73 6.03
C ALA A 64 4.68 4.13 7.50
N LEU A 65 3.64 3.58 8.14
CA LEU A 65 3.38 3.77 9.57
C LEU A 65 4.25 2.86 10.45
N LYS A 66 4.94 1.86 9.86
CA LYS A 66 5.81 0.92 10.53
C LYS A 66 7.03 0.62 9.66
N GLN A 67 8.21 0.54 10.29
CA GLN A 67 9.46 0.04 9.71
C GLN A 67 9.75 0.55 8.28
N PRO A 68 9.76 1.88 8.06
CA PRO A 68 9.91 2.48 6.72
C PRO A 68 11.17 2.03 5.98
N GLU A 69 12.27 1.74 6.69
CA GLU A 69 13.55 1.26 6.16
C GLU A 69 13.53 -0.16 5.59
N THR A 70 12.47 -0.92 5.86
CA THR A 70 12.27 -2.28 5.33
C THR A 70 11.03 -2.36 4.46
N ALA A 71 10.21 -1.30 4.40
CA ALA A 71 8.91 -1.32 3.74
C ALA A 71 8.95 -1.54 2.23
N GLU A 72 10.10 -1.31 1.60
CA GLU A 72 10.37 -1.46 0.16
C GLU A 72 11.79 -2.00 -0.09
N ASP A 73 12.30 -2.88 0.79
CA ASP A 73 13.60 -3.54 0.64
C ASP A 73 13.43 -5.05 0.40
N PRO A 74 13.38 -5.49 -0.89
CA PRO A 74 13.22 -6.90 -1.22
C PRO A 74 14.32 -7.81 -0.67
N LYS A 75 15.54 -7.29 -0.41
CA LYS A 75 16.63 -8.11 0.13
C LYS A 75 16.33 -8.48 1.58
N LYS A 76 15.92 -7.49 2.38
CA LYS A 76 15.50 -7.74 3.77
C LYS A 76 14.28 -8.64 3.84
N TRP A 77 13.33 -8.52 2.90
CA TRP A 77 12.14 -9.38 2.88
C TRP A 77 12.45 -10.88 2.76
N LEU A 78 13.59 -11.27 2.18
CA LEU A 78 13.99 -12.68 2.08
C LEU A 78 14.28 -13.30 3.46
N GLU A 79 14.62 -12.47 4.43
CA GLU A 79 14.91 -12.85 5.81
C GLU A 79 13.66 -12.74 6.72
N MET A 80 12.54 -12.27 6.18
CA MET A 80 11.30 -12.00 6.91
C MET A 80 10.24 -13.05 6.66
N THR A 81 9.37 -13.23 7.65
CA THR A 81 8.16 -14.02 7.51
C THR A 81 7.13 -13.30 6.64
N ILE A 82 6.22 -14.07 6.02
CA ILE A 82 5.11 -13.51 5.23
C ILE A 82 4.25 -12.59 6.11
N GLU A 83 4.09 -12.93 7.39
CA GLU A 83 3.36 -12.18 8.38
C GLU A 83 3.94 -10.79 8.63
N GLU A 84 5.27 -10.67 8.71
CA GLU A 84 5.97 -9.40 8.88
C GLU A 84 5.84 -8.53 7.63
N ILE A 85 6.05 -9.12 6.45
CA ILE A 85 5.87 -8.42 5.17
C ILE A 85 4.42 -7.90 5.06
N LEU A 86 3.43 -8.72 5.44
CA LEU A 86 2.03 -8.31 5.45
C LEU A 86 1.79 -7.16 6.44
N ASP A 87 2.41 -7.18 7.61
CA ASP A 87 2.26 -6.12 8.60
C ASP A 87 2.75 -4.78 8.07
N ILE A 88 3.97 -4.76 7.51
CA ILE A 88 4.57 -3.54 6.98
C ILE A 88 3.74 -3.04 5.80
N ARG A 89 3.47 -3.91 4.82
CA ARG A 89 2.77 -3.55 3.57
C ARG A 89 1.33 -3.09 3.79
N THR A 90 0.62 -3.68 4.74
CA THR A 90 -0.76 -3.25 5.08
C THR A 90 -0.81 -2.04 5.99
N SER A 91 0.30 -1.73 6.68
CA SER A 91 0.41 -0.50 7.47
C SER A 91 0.64 0.77 6.64
N MET A 92 0.97 0.62 5.35
CA MET A 92 1.24 1.78 4.50
C MET A 92 -0.02 2.52 4.07
N VAL A 93 -0.03 3.83 4.23
CA VAL A 93 -1.12 4.73 3.84
C VAL A 93 -0.80 5.37 2.50
N ARG A 94 -1.81 5.43 1.64
CA ARG A 94 -1.68 5.96 0.28
C ARG A 94 -2.60 7.16 0.09
N PRO A 95 -2.09 8.41 0.20
CA PRO A 95 -2.79 9.59 -0.28
C PRO A 95 -2.83 9.55 -1.81
N VAL A 96 -4.01 9.41 -2.40
CA VAL A 96 -4.17 9.24 -3.85
C VAL A 96 -4.61 10.54 -4.51
N PHE A 97 -3.96 10.91 -5.61
CA PHE A 97 -4.42 11.95 -6.51
C PHE A 97 -4.35 11.49 -7.96
N SER A 98 -5.02 12.20 -8.87
CA SER A 98 -5.11 11.81 -10.28
C SER A 98 -4.55 12.88 -11.21
N LEU A 99 -3.75 12.46 -12.19
CA LEU A 99 -3.13 13.35 -13.18
C LEU A 99 -3.06 12.70 -14.55
N LYS A 100 -2.86 13.51 -15.60
CA LYS A 100 -2.61 12.99 -16.96
C LYS A 100 -1.16 12.50 -17.03
N ALA A 101 -0.91 11.29 -17.54
CA ALA A 101 0.43 10.71 -17.62
C ALA A 101 1.47 11.62 -18.31
N ARG A 102 1.04 12.45 -19.28
CA ARG A 102 1.91 13.42 -19.97
C ARG A 102 2.48 14.51 -19.05
N ALA A 103 1.86 14.79 -17.91
CA ALA A 103 2.37 15.77 -16.94
C ALA A 103 3.70 15.33 -16.30
N ALA A 104 4.08 14.06 -16.41
CA ALA A 104 5.39 13.59 -15.97
C ALA A 104 6.56 14.19 -16.75
N ALA A 105 6.33 14.74 -17.95
CA ALA A 105 7.37 15.39 -18.74
C ALA A 105 7.81 16.76 -18.17
N ASP A 106 6.91 17.42 -17.43
CA ASP A 106 7.16 18.71 -16.77
C ASP A 106 6.45 18.71 -15.40
N PRO A 107 7.04 18.05 -14.39
CA PRO A 107 6.40 17.83 -13.11
C PRO A 107 6.28 19.13 -12.31
N CYS A 108 5.07 19.45 -11.86
CA CYS A 108 4.79 20.63 -11.04
C CYS A 108 3.89 20.30 -9.84
N GLY A 109 3.91 21.17 -8.82
CA GLY A 109 3.11 21.03 -7.61
C GLY A 109 3.34 19.70 -6.89
N GLN A 110 2.27 18.97 -6.59
CA GLN A 110 2.33 17.66 -5.91
C GLN A 110 3.17 16.62 -6.68
N LEU A 111 3.21 16.69 -8.01
CA LEU A 111 3.99 15.74 -8.81
C LEU A 111 5.50 15.96 -8.68
N ALA A 112 5.94 17.23 -8.54
CA ALA A 112 7.35 17.54 -8.30
C ALA A 112 7.81 16.99 -6.94
N VAL A 113 7.00 17.19 -5.88
CA VAL A 113 7.28 16.64 -4.55
C VAL A 113 7.37 15.11 -4.60
N VAL A 114 6.42 14.44 -5.26
CA VAL A 114 6.47 12.98 -5.43
C VAL A 114 7.70 12.52 -6.20
N HIS A 115 8.13 13.28 -7.21
CA HIS A 115 9.35 13.00 -7.95
C HIS A 115 10.59 13.08 -7.03
N GLU A 116 10.72 14.15 -6.26
CA GLU A 116 11.82 14.33 -5.29
C GLU A 116 11.85 13.20 -4.26
N LEU A 117 10.68 12.83 -3.71
CA LEU A 117 10.55 11.71 -2.76
C LEU A 117 11.04 10.39 -3.35
N THR A 118 10.74 10.10 -4.61
CA THR A 118 11.21 8.87 -5.28
C THR A 118 12.70 8.85 -5.54
N MET A 119 13.33 10.02 -5.66
CA MET A 119 14.78 10.13 -5.84
C MET A 119 15.54 10.01 -4.52
N SER A 120 14.84 10.04 -3.38
CA SER A 120 15.49 9.87 -2.08
C SER A 120 16.09 8.48 -1.93
N LYS A 121 17.26 8.42 -1.30
CA LYS A 121 17.88 7.15 -0.90
C LYS A 121 17.32 6.63 0.42
N GLU A 122 16.93 7.53 1.32
CA GLU A 122 16.46 7.21 2.66
C GLU A 122 14.98 7.61 2.82
N PRO A 123 14.24 7.00 3.76
CA PRO A 123 12.86 7.41 4.00
C PRO A 123 12.77 8.88 4.38
N VAL A 124 11.89 9.63 3.70
CA VAL A 124 11.63 11.05 3.95
C VAL A 124 10.24 11.20 4.55
N GLU A 125 10.06 12.12 5.49
CA GLU A 125 8.74 12.38 6.08
C GLU A 125 7.80 13.04 5.04
N ILE A 126 6.58 12.52 4.90
CA ILE A 126 5.51 13.20 4.15
C ILE A 126 4.37 13.60 5.06
N GLU A 127 3.84 14.79 4.80
CA GLU A 127 2.60 15.28 5.38
C GLU A 127 1.53 15.36 4.30
N ALA A 128 0.39 14.73 4.56
CA ALA A 128 -0.73 14.71 3.63
C ALA A 128 -2.05 15.02 4.35
N LYS A 129 -2.83 15.93 3.76
CA LYS A 129 -4.21 16.20 4.14
C LYS A 129 -5.15 15.50 3.16
N LEU A 130 -5.77 14.43 3.64
CA LEU A 130 -6.68 13.58 2.88
C LEU A 130 -8.06 14.21 2.75
N GLU A 131 -8.72 14.00 1.61
CA GLU A 131 -10.11 14.43 1.44
C GLU A 131 -11.06 13.70 2.40
N ARG A 132 -10.77 12.41 2.63
CA ARG A 132 -11.60 11.48 3.41
C ARG A 132 -10.73 10.68 4.36
N ILE A 133 -11.32 10.22 5.47
CA ILE A 133 -10.66 9.28 6.37
C ILE A 133 -10.47 7.95 5.61
N PRO A 134 -9.25 7.37 5.55
CA PRO A 134 -9.01 6.12 4.87
C PRO A 134 -9.90 5.02 5.43
N LYS A 135 -10.42 4.16 4.54
CA LYS A 135 -11.22 3.00 4.94
C LYS A 135 -10.44 1.72 4.73
N PRO A 136 -10.56 0.74 5.64
CA PRO A 136 -9.98 -0.58 5.46
C PRO A 136 -10.68 -1.28 4.29
N GLU A 137 -9.95 -1.48 3.18
CA GLU A 137 -10.41 -2.26 2.04
C GLU A 137 -9.43 -3.41 1.76
N VAL A 138 -9.90 -4.64 1.95
CA VAL A 138 -9.09 -5.84 1.65
C VAL A 138 -9.36 -6.26 0.22
N LYS A 139 -8.35 -6.13 -0.63
CA LYS A 139 -8.36 -6.70 -1.99
C LYS A 139 -7.44 -7.90 -2.02
N PHE A 140 -7.98 -9.01 -2.48
CA PHE A 140 -7.20 -10.24 -2.67
C PHE A 140 -7.22 -10.60 -4.15
N GLY A 141 -6.05 -10.90 -4.69
CA GLY A 141 -5.89 -11.34 -6.06
C GLY A 141 -4.51 -11.98 -6.21
N HIS A 142 -4.37 -12.93 -7.13
CA HIS A 142 -3.11 -13.64 -7.35
C HIS A 142 -1.97 -12.73 -7.84
N VAL A 143 -2.32 -11.58 -8.40
CA VAL A 143 -1.38 -10.55 -8.92
C VAL A 143 -1.34 -9.30 -8.04
N LEU A 144 -2.13 -9.25 -6.97
CA LEU A 144 -2.21 -8.06 -6.12
C LEU A 144 -1.26 -8.21 -4.93
N ALA A 145 -0.32 -7.29 -4.83
CA ALA A 145 0.47 -7.13 -3.62
C ALA A 145 -0.45 -6.72 -2.44
N PRO A 146 -0.10 -7.09 -1.20
CA PRO A 146 -0.75 -6.52 -0.04
C PRO A 146 -0.53 -5.01 -0.05
N MET A 147 -1.60 -4.26 0.10
CA MET A 147 -1.59 -2.80 0.10
C MET A 147 -2.41 -2.31 1.28
N GLY A 148 -1.93 -1.27 1.95
CA GLY A 148 -2.70 -0.58 2.98
C GLY A 148 -3.78 0.34 2.39
N PRO A 149 -4.50 1.08 3.27
CA PRO A 149 -5.67 1.83 2.88
C PRO A 149 -5.29 3.01 1.96
N LYS A 150 -6.26 3.41 1.12
CA LYS A 150 -6.16 4.62 0.30
C LYS A 150 -7.18 5.65 0.74
N ALA A 151 -6.86 6.92 0.52
CA ALA A 151 -7.76 8.05 0.75
C ALA A 151 -7.52 9.15 -0.28
#